data_AF-A0A3P8IPQ2-F1
#
_entry.id   AF-A0A3P8IPQ2-F1
#
_cell.length_a   1.000
_cell.length_b   1.000
_cell.length_c   1.000
_cell.angle_alpha   90.00
_cell.angle_beta   90.00
_cell.angle_gamma   90.00
#
_symmetry.space_group_name_H-M   'P 1'
#
loop_
_entity.id
_entity.type
_entity.pdbx_description
1 polymer ?
#
loop_
_entity_poly.entity_id
_entity_poly.type
_entity_poly.pdbx_seq_one_letter_code
_entity_poly.pdbx_strand_id
1 'polypeptide(L)' 'MILLIDNYDSFTWNLYQYFCELGAKVLVKRNDELTLEEIAALAPGENRYLSWSLHAG' A
#
# COMPACT_ATOMS: atom_id res chain seq x y z
N MET A 1 1.02 6.20 6.14
CA MET A 1 1.97 5.85 5.05
C MET A 1 1.26 4.87 4.13
N ILE A 2 1.37 5.07 2.82
CA ILE A 2 0.83 4.16 1.80
C ILE A 2 1.99 3.29 1.31
N LEU A 3 1.84 1.97 1.37
CA LEU A 3 2.69 1.03 0.63
C LEU A 3 2.02 0.76 -0.72
N LEU A 4 2.65 1.18 -1.81
CA LEU A 4 2.16 0.98 -3.17
C LEU A 4 2.96 -0.16 -3.82
N ILE A 5 2.27 -1.27 -4.10
CA ILE A 5 2.88 -2.45 -4.74
C ILE A 5 2.89 -2.26 -6.26
N ASP A 6 4.07 -2.23 -6.83
CA ASP A 6 4.29 -2.11 -8.27
C ASP A 6 4.41 -3.51 -8.91
N ASN A 7 3.40 -3.87 -9.70
CA ASN A 7 3.36 -5.14 -10.42
C ASN A 7 3.92 -5.03 -11.85
N TYR A 8 4.97 -4.21 -12.05
CA TYR A 8 5.52 -3.88 -13.37
C TYR A 8 4.53 -3.15 -14.27
N ASP A 9 3.75 -2.26 -13.65
CA ASP A 9 2.75 -1.46 -14.34
C ASP A 9 3.29 -0.06 -14.67
N SER A 10 2.99 0.41 -15.88
CA SER A 10 3.41 1.73 -16.35
C SER A 10 2.76 2.89 -15.58
N PHE A 11 1.62 2.66 -14.90
CA PHE A 11 0.86 3.68 -14.19
C PHE A 11 1.22 3.82 -12.70
N THR A 12 2.09 2.96 -12.16
CA THR A 12 2.50 3.01 -10.74
C THR A 12 2.95 4.42 -10.33
N TRP A 13 3.75 5.08 -11.17
CA TRP A 13 4.26 6.41 -10.87
C TRP A 13 3.20 7.51 -10.97
N ASN A 14 2.17 7.34 -11.79
CA ASN A 14 1.03 8.28 -11.81
C ASN A 14 0.29 8.27 -10.46
N LEU A 15 0.02 7.08 -9.91
CA LEU A 15 -0.62 6.95 -8.59
C LEU A 15 0.26 7.50 -7.47
N TYR A 16 1.58 7.21 -7.51
CA TYR A 16 2.55 7.80 -6.59
C TYR A 16 2.45 9.32 -6.57
N GLN A 17 2.47 9.97 -7.75
CA GLN A 17 2.38 11.43 -7.84
C GLN A 17 1.06 11.96 -7.25
N TYR A 18 -0.08 11.38 -7.63
CA TYR A 18 -1.38 11.82 -7.07
C TYR A 18 -1.45 11.71 -5.55
N PHE A 19 -0.92 10.63 -4.96
CA PHE A 19 -0.88 10.51 -3.51
C PHE A 19 0.08 11.51 -2.86
N CYS A 20 1.24 11.77 -3.47
CA CYS A 20 2.18 12.79 -2.99
C CYS A 20 1.60 14.21 -3.08
N GLU A 21 0.88 14.55 -4.14
CA GLU A 21 0.16 15.83 -4.29
C GLU A 21 -0.90 16.03 -3.19
N LEU A 22 -1.51 14.94 -2.71
CA LEU A 22 -2.44 14.94 -1.58
C LEU A 22 -1.73 14.93 -0.21
N GLY A 23 -0.40 15.02 -0.17
CA GLY A 23 0.39 15.06 1.07
C GLY A 23 0.64 13.69 1.73
N ALA A 24 0.37 12.58 1.04
CA ALA A 24 0.62 11.26 1.58
C ALA A 24 2.11 10.87 1.51
N LYS A 25 2.61 10.22 2.56
CA LYS A 25 3.89 9.51 2.52
C LYS A 25 3.70 8.16 1.82
N VAL A 26 4.31 7.99 0.65
CA VAL A 26 4.21 6.77 -0.18
C VAL A 26 5.55 6.03 -0.22
N LEU A 27 5.51 4.71 -0.08
CA LEU A 27 6.62 3.79 -0.31
C LEU A 27 6.25 2.87 -1.47
N VAL A 28 7.00 2.91 -2.57
CA VAL A 28 6.78 2.04 -3.72
C VAL A 28 7.74 0.85 -3.65
N LYS A 29 7.23 -0.36 -3.82
CA LYS A 29 8.00 -1.61 -3.85
C LYS A 29 7.46 -2.54 -4.91
N ARG A 30 8.33 -3.28 -5.59
CA ARG A 30 7.90 -4.35 -6.51
C ARG A 30 7.21 -5.46 -5.72
N ASN A 31 6.35 -6.21 -6.40
CA ASN A 31 5.63 -7.35 -5.82
C ASN A 31 6.56 -8.46 -5.28
N ASP A 32 7.81 -8.50 -5.74
CA ASP A 32 8.83 -9.49 -5.42
C ASP A 32 10.00 -8.91 -4.58
N GLU A 33 9.92 -7.64 -4.18
CA GLU A 33 10.94 -6.95 -3.38
C GLU A 33 10.73 -7.05 -1.87
N LEU A 34 9.60 -7.59 -1.42
CA LEU A 34 9.23 -7.67 0.00
C LEU A 34 8.54 -8.99 0.36
N THR A 35 8.79 -9.48 1.58
CA THR A 35 7.99 -10.53 2.21
C THR A 35 6.82 -9.97 3.01
N LEU A 36 5.86 -10.84 3.38
CA LEU A 36 4.73 -10.44 4.23
C LEU A 36 5.19 -10.00 5.63
N GLU A 37 6.25 -10.62 6.16
CA GLU A 37 6.85 -10.26 7.44
C GLU A 37 7.47 -8.86 7.39
N GLU A 38 8.16 -8.52 6.30
CA GLU A 38 8.70 -7.19 6.09
C GLU A 38 7.58 -6.14 5.98
N ILE A 39 6.47 -6.47 5.30
CA ILE A 39 5.29 -5.60 5.22
C ILE A 39 4.66 -5.39 6.61
N ALA A 40 4.56 -6.45 7.42
CA ALA A 40 4.05 -6.34 8.79
C ALA A 40 4.95 -5.45 9.66
N ALA A 41 6.28 -5.56 9.49
CA ALA A 41 7.26 -4.75 10.19
C ALA A 41 7.24 -3.25 9.79
N LEU A 42 6.77 -2.92 8.59
CA LEU A 42 6.54 -1.52 8.18
C LEU A 42 5.42 -0.84 8.99
N ALA A 43 4.62 -1.61 9.73
CA ALA A 43 3.50 -1.14 10.54
C ALA A 43 2.63 -0.09 9.79
N PRO A 44 2.11 -0.42 8.59
CA PRO A 44 1.13 0.46 7.94
C PRO A 44 -0.06 0.63 8.91
N GLY A 45 -0.65 1.83 8.93
CA GLY A 45 -1.78 2.13 9.80
C GLY A 45 -2.98 1.18 9.60
N GLU A 46 -3.98 1.32 10.46
CA GLU A 46 -5.16 0.44 10.57
C GLU A 46 -5.58 -0.26 9.24
N ASN A 47 -5.47 -1.59 9.22
CA ASN A 47 -5.88 -2.41 8.09
C ASN A 47 -7.42 -2.54 8.06
N ARG A 48 -8.07 -1.62 7.34
CA ARG A 48 -9.55 -1.56 7.26
C ARG A 48 -10.19 -2.74 6.54
N TYR A 49 -9.45 -3.55 5.79
CA TYR A 49 -10.01 -4.70 5.08
C TYR A 49 -10.42 -5.85 6.01
N LEU A 50 -9.82 -5.97 7.20
CA LEU A 50 -10.25 -6.96 8.20
C LEU A 50 -11.55 -6.56 8.92
N SER A 51 -11.95 -5.29 8.84
CA SER A 51 -13.18 -4.79 9.49
C SER A 51 -14.43 -5.07 8.65
N TRP A 52 -14.32 -5.08 7.32
CA TRP A 52 -15.45 -5.31 6.41
C TRP A 52 -15.98 -6.75 6.44
N SER A 53 -15.14 -7.74 6.75
CA SER A 53 -15.59 -9.14 6.91
C SER A 53 -16.39 -9.40 8.19
N LEU A 54 -16.37 -8.48 9.17
CA LEU A 54 -17.11 -8.62 10.43
C LEU A 54 -18.49 -7.95 10.43
N HIS A 55 -18.81 -7.14 9.40
CA HIS A 55 -20.08 -6.39 9.32
C HIS A 55 -20.97 -6.82 8.16
N ALA A 56 -20.54 -7.78 7.34
CA ALA A 56 -21.40 -8.46 6.37
C ALA A 56 -22.16 -9.61 7.06
N GLY A 57 -23.07 -9.24 7.96
CA GLY A 57 -24.12 -10.12 8.51
C GLY A 57 -25.46 -9.82 7.86
#